data_AF-A0A9Y3R0Z6-F1
#
_entry.id   AF-A0A9Y3R0Z6-F1
#
_cell.length_a   1.000
_cell.length_b   1.000
_cell.length_c   1.000
_cell.angle_alpha   90.00
_cell.angle_beta   90.00
_cell.angle_gamma   90.00
#
_symmetry.space_group_name_H-M   'P 1'
#
loop_
_entity.id
_entity.type
_entity.pdbx_description
1 polymer ?
#
loop_
_entity_poly.entity_id
_entity_poly.type
_entity_poly.pdbx_seq_one_letter_code
_entity_poly.pdbx_strand_id
1 'polypeptide(L)'
;MNFKTIRSFIARLVRVFDIGPDRVQIGLVQYSDDPRTEWHLNAHPSKASLLEAIANLPYKGGSTMTGWALRYICNNNLNPSVGMREDSRKIGVLITDGKSQDEVYFKSKNLRDRGIKLYAIGIGSYDEYELKSIASDPDESHMYLVSNFQFLLDIVDNVTINLCNSIKASAPPLSGDAQCNTTAKADIVLLVDGSWSVGRVNFKTVCNFIARVVSVFDIGPESVQIGLTQYSGDPRTEWHLNAHPTKASLLHAIANLPHKGGNTMTGLALNYMLENNFKPNVGMRGDSRKIGILITDGRSQDEVIRVSQKLRDSGIELYAVGIAHIDENELKSIASDPDESHVYSVTDFEFLPDIVNDLTINLYNSLKGSDDEPLGAPTNLVTSEVKQSSFRTTWTPPDGTVDQFRVTYSIAPGGPPKELQVEGSVTTVVLENLNPLTEYIINVYAVVGERSSEPLRGTETTRDG
;
A
#
# COMPACT_ATOMS: atom_id res chain seq x y z
N MET A 1 32.86 26.91 16.11
CA MET A 1 32.01 27.24 14.94
C MET A 1 31.07 26.06 14.62
N ASN A 2 31.61 24.84 14.52
CA ASN A 2 30.91 23.60 14.17
C ASN A 2 29.69 23.26 15.04
N PHE A 3 29.78 23.41 16.38
CA PHE A 3 28.67 23.12 17.27
C PHE A 3 27.48 24.08 17.14
N LYS A 4 27.71 25.32 16.65
CA LYS A 4 26.59 26.21 16.29
C LYS A 4 25.83 25.66 15.08
N THR A 5 26.52 25.02 14.13
CA THR A 5 25.87 24.40 12.97
C THR A 5 25.05 23.18 13.34
N ILE A 6 25.52 22.34 14.28
CA ILE A 6 24.71 21.23 14.82
C ILE A 6 23.42 21.75 15.47
N ARG A 7 23.50 22.79 16.31
CA ARG A 7 22.30 23.42 16.89
C ARG A 7 21.35 23.94 15.82
N SER A 8 21.87 24.61 14.78
CA SER A 8 21.06 25.08 13.65
C SER A 8 20.41 23.94 12.88
N PHE A 9 21.12 22.84 12.67
CA PHE A 9 20.60 21.63 12.01
C PHE A 9 19.43 21.04 12.78
N ILE A 10 19.62 20.77 14.08
CA ILE A 10 18.56 20.24 14.96
C ILE A 10 17.36 21.20 15.01
N ALA A 11 17.61 22.51 15.14
CA ALA A 11 16.55 23.50 15.14
C ALA A 11 15.76 23.55 13.82
N ARG A 12 16.40 23.31 12.66
CA ARG A 12 15.69 23.24 11.37
C ARG A 12 14.85 21.97 11.27
N LEU A 13 15.37 20.81 11.67
CA LEU A 13 14.59 19.56 11.72
C LEU A 13 13.34 19.74 12.59
N VAL A 14 13.50 20.26 13.80
CA VAL A 14 12.40 20.45 14.77
C VAL A 14 11.31 21.40 14.27
N ARG A 15 11.65 22.38 13.42
CA ARG A 15 10.66 23.32 12.90
C ARG A 15 9.60 22.66 12.03
N VAL A 16 9.94 21.58 11.35
CA VAL A 16 9.02 20.89 10.44
C VAL A 16 8.01 20.01 11.19
N PHE A 17 8.41 19.44 12.32
CA PHE A 17 7.53 18.57 13.09
C PHE A 17 6.49 19.34 13.91
N ASP A 18 5.34 18.71 14.11
CA ASP A 18 4.30 19.21 15.00
C ASP A 18 4.56 18.72 16.43
N ILE A 19 5.20 19.57 17.24
CA ILE A 19 5.67 19.23 18.58
C ILE A 19 4.54 19.41 19.60
N GLY A 20 4.25 18.35 20.35
CA GLY A 20 3.24 18.36 21.40
C GLY A 20 3.20 17.04 22.18
N PRO A 21 2.53 17.01 23.35
CA PRO A 21 2.46 15.84 24.22
C PRO A 21 1.83 14.63 23.51
N ASP A 22 0.79 14.84 22.70
CA ASP A 22 0.12 13.77 21.95
C ASP A 22 0.61 13.66 20.50
N ARG A 23 1.59 14.49 20.12
CA ARG A 23 2.15 14.60 18.76
C ARG A 23 3.62 14.17 18.74
N VAL A 24 4.50 14.86 18.03
CA VAL A 24 5.93 14.51 18.01
C VAL A 24 6.59 14.96 19.31
N GLN A 25 7.24 14.01 19.99
CA GLN A 25 8.05 14.24 21.18
C GLN A 25 9.53 14.00 20.84
N ILE A 26 10.43 14.86 21.33
CA ILE A 26 11.86 14.81 20.98
C ILE A 26 12.70 14.88 22.26
N GLY A 27 13.44 13.80 22.53
CA GLY A 27 14.49 13.74 23.53
C GLY A 27 15.86 13.97 22.89
N LEU A 28 16.84 14.38 23.68
CA LEU A 28 18.20 14.59 23.20
C LEU A 28 19.23 14.04 24.19
N VAL A 29 20.18 13.28 23.65
CA VAL A 29 21.35 12.77 24.36
C VAL A 29 22.60 13.26 23.64
N GLN A 30 23.48 13.93 24.37
CA GLN A 30 24.84 14.20 23.91
C GLN A 30 25.75 13.04 24.34
N TYR A 31 26.74 12.71 23.53
CA TYR A 31 27.74 11.73 23.91
C TYR A 31 29.12 12.15 23.43
N SER A 32 30.12 11.69 24.18
CA SER A 32 31.53 11.76 23.81
C SER A 32 32.28 10.61 24.49
N ASP A 33 33.01 10.89 25.57
CA ASP A 33 33.58 9.88 26.48
C ASP A 33 32.48 9.16 27.29
N ASP A 34 31.39 9.87 27.55
CA ASP A 34 30.21 9.39 28.26
C ASP A 34 28.92 9.98 27.64
N PRO A 35 27.79 9.25 27.66
CA PRO A 35 26.50 9.78 27.26
C PRO A 35 25.80 10.55 28.38
N ARG A 36 25.17 11.68 28.04
CA ARG A 36 24.36 12.51 28.95
C ARG A 36 23.02 12.87 28.31
N THR A 37 21.93 12.59 29.03
CA THR A 37 20.61 13.09 28.65
C THR A 37 20.52 14.59 28.93
N GLU A 38 20.31 15.38 27.89
CA GLU A 38 20.04 16.83 28.05
C GLU A 38 18.57 17.03 28.39
N TRP A 39 17.69 16.26 27.73
CA TRP A 39 16.28 16.20 28.07
C TRP A 39 15.61 14.92 27.54
N HIS A 40 14.55 14.51 28.22
CA HIS A 40 13.72 13.36 27.88
C HIS A 40 12.63 13.71 26.86
N LEU A 41 11.92 12.70 26.33
CA LEU A 41 10.90 12.87 25.28
C LEU A 41 9.75 13.78 25.74
N ASN A 42 9.36 13.68 27.01
CA ASN A 42 8.27 14.47 27.60
C ASN A 42 8.68 15.83 28.18
N ALA A 43 9.95 16.25 28.04
CA ALA A 43 10.46 17.44 28.72
C ALA A 43 9.96 18.76 28.10
N HIS A 44 9.69 18.78 26.80
CA HIS A 44 9.31 19.98 26.05
C HIS A 44 7.94 19.80 25.38
N PRO A 45 6.85 20.29 26.00
CA PRO A 45 5.49 20.08 25.49
C PRO A 45 5.15 20.99 24.30
N SER A 46 6.04 21.91 23.92
CA SER A 46 5.81 22.84 22.80
C SER A 46 7.07 23.07 21.97
N LYS A 47 6.87 23.33 20.66
CA LYS A 47 7.94 23.68 19.71
C LYS A 47 8.78 24.86 20.20
N ALA A 48 8.17 25.88 20.79
CA ALA A 48 8.87 27.06 21.31
C ALA A 48 9.86 26.67 22.43
N SER A 49 9.41 25.91 23.43
CA SER A 49 10.27 25.47 24.53
C SER A 49 11.43 24.58 24.06
N LEU A 50 11.18 23.72 23.06
CA LEU A 50 12.20 22.85 22.50
C LEU A 50 13.26 23.65 21.71
N LEU A 51 12.84 24.63 20.91
CA LEU A 51 13.76 25.50 20.16
C LEU A 51 14.63 26.36 21.09
N GLU A 52 14.08 26.81 22.22
CA GLU A 52 14.84 27.54 23.25
C GLU A 52 15.89 26.63 23.92
N ALA A 53 15.53 25.40 24.27
CA ALA A 53 16.46 24.42 24.82
C ALA A 53 17.61 24.12 23.83
N ILE A 54 17.30 23.93 22.55
CA ILE A 54 18.30 23.71 21.49
C ILE A 54 19.22 24.93 21.34
N ALA A 55 18.69 26.15 21.42
CA ALA A 55 19.48 27.37 21.32
C ALA A 55 20.54 27.46 22.43
N ASN A 56 20.19 26.98 23.64
CA ASN A 56 21.04 27.03 24.83
C ASN A 56 21.85 25.74 25.09
N LEU A 57 21.76 24.75 24.20
CA LEU A 57 22.47 23.48 24.35
C LEU A 57 23.99 23.68 24.50
N PRO A 58 24.64 23.14 25.55
CA PRO A 58 26.08 23.27 25.76
C PRO A 58 26.89 22.31 24.89
N TYR A 59 28.17 22.63 24.64
CA TYR A 59 29.11 21.72 23.99
C TYR A 59 29.78 20.82 25.04
N LYS A 60 29.81 19.50 24.81
CA LYS A 60 30.36 18.52 25.76
C LYS A 60 31.85 18.22 25.51
N GLY A 61 32.26 17.99 24.26
CA GLY A 61 33.63 17.59 23.90
C GLY A 61 34.06 16.23 24.47
N GLY A 62 35.09 15.60 23.92
CA GLY A 62 35.61 14.30 24.37
C GLY A 62 35.89 13.34 23.21
N SER A 63 36.11 12.05 23.52
CA SER A 63 36.23 10.96 22.53
C SER A 63 34.88 10.57 21.91
N THR A 64 34.83 9.47 21.17
CA THR A 64 33.64 9.00 20.45
C THR A 64 33.29 7.58 20.92
N MET A 65 32.38 7.47 21.90
CA MET A 65 31.84 6.19 22.41
C MET A 65 30.40 5.97 21.93
N THR A 66 30.24 5.76 20.61
CA THR A 66 28.93 5.62 19.95
C THR A 66 28.15 4.42 20.46
N GLY A 67 28.82 3.28 20.69
CA GLY A 67 28.18 2.06 21.19
C GLY A 67 27.58 2.25 22.58
N TRP A 68 28.30 2.93 23.47
CA TRP A 68 27.82 3.28 24.80
C TRP A 68 26.62 4.23 24.71
N ALA A 69 26.65 5.23 23.83
CA ALA A 69 25.52 6.12 23.62
C ALA A 69 24.25 5.36 23.16
N LEU A 70 24.39 4.45 22.20
CA LEU A 70 23.29 3.61 21.71
C LEU A 70 22.73 2.70 22.81
N ARG A 71 23.59 2.09 23.62
CA ARG A 71 23.15 1.34 24.81
C ARG A 71 22.46 2.23 25.84
N TYR A 72 22.96 3.44 26.03
CA TYR A 72 22.47 4.35 27.05
C TYR A 72 21.06 4.85 26.72
N ILE A 73 20.76 5.22 25.47
CA ILE A 73 19.40 5.64 25.07
C ILE A 73 18.38 4.51 25.29
N CYS A 74 18.79 3.27 25.03
CA CYS A 74 18.00 2.06 25.20
C CYS A 74 17.49 1.90 26.65
N ASN A 75 18.33 2.29 27.62
CA ASN A 75 18.08 2.14 29.04
C ASN A 75 17.44 3.38 29.69
N ASN A 76 17.80 4.58 29.25
CA ASN A 76 17.48 5.82 29.97
C ASN A 76 16.47 6.72 29.26
N ASN A 77 16.29 6.57 27.95
CA ASN A 77 15.51 7.50 27.13
C ASN A 77 14.31 6.84 26.44
N LEU A 78 14.31 5.52 26.32
CA LEU A 78 13.27 4.74 25.62
C LEU A 78 12.47 3.90 26.61
N ASN A 79 11.76 4.58 27.51
CA ASN A 79 10.83 3.97 28.47
C ASN A 79 9.61 4.89 28.74
N PRO A 80 8.46 4.35 29.19
CA PRO A 80 7.25 5.14 29.39
C PRO A 80 7.38 6.27 30.42
N SER A 81 8.17 6.08 31.47
CA SER A 81 8.34 7.11 32.52
C SER A 81 9.02 8.40 32.03
N VAL A 82 9.70 8.35 30.89
CA VAL A 82 10.39 9.50 30.28
C VAL A 82 9.76 9.95 28.97
N GLY A 83 8.50 9.56 28.72
CA GLY A 83 7.68 10.03 27.59
C GLY A 83 7.57 9.07 26.41
N MET A 84 8.24 7.92 26.41
CA MET A 84 8.07 6.96 25.30
C MET A 84 6.64 6.41 25.30
N ARG A 85 5.90 6.64 24.22
CA ARG A 85 4.53 6.14 24.06
C ARG A 85 4.53 4.82 23.30
N GLU A 86 3.67 3.89 23.67
CA GLU A 86 3.59 2.59 23.00
C GLU A 86 3.03 2.69 21.58
N ASP A 87 2.06 3.58 21.38
CA ASP A 87 1.36 3.85 20.11
C ASP A 87 2.15 4.74 19.13
N SER A 88 3.25 5.36 19.59
CA SER A 88 4.07 6.23 18.73
C SER A 88 5.11 5.45 17.94
N ARG A 89 5.62 6.02 16.84
CA ARG A 89 6.86 5.51 16.25
C ARG A 89 8.06 5.90 17.08
N LYS A 90 9.10 5.07 16.99
CA LYS A 90 10.37 5.30 17.67
C LYS A 90 11.43 5.47 16.60
N ILE A 91 12.02 6.66 16.56
CA ILE A 91 13.06 7.03 15.61
C ILE A 91 14.25 7.55 16.38
N GLY A 92 15.44 7.05 16.06
CA GLY A 92 16.71 7.58 16.56
C GLY A 92 17.48 8.24 15.42
N VAL A 93 17.99 9.45 15.65
CA VAL A 93 18.89 10.15 14.72
C VAL A 93 20.24 10.30 15.41
N LEU A 94 21.23 9.51 14.97
CA LEU A 94 22.61 9.60 15.41
C LEU A 94 23.35 10.62 14.54
N ILE A 95 24.10 11.52 15.16
CA ILE A 95 25.03 12.43 14.49
C ILE A 95 26.42 12.18 15.08
N THR A 96 27.42 11.95 14.24
CA THR A 96 28.81 11.75 14.65
C THR A 96 29.78 12.39 13.67
N ASP A 97 30.93 12.84 14.15
CA ASP A 97 32.03 13.36 13.33
C ASP A 97 33.32 12.52 13.41
N GLY A 98 33.25 11.36 14.06
CA GLY A 98 34.38 10.48 14.29
C GLY A 98 34.01 9.00 14.31
N LYS A 99 35.04 8.15 14.20
CA LYS A 99 34.95 6.70 14.39
C LYS A 99 34.80 6.36 15.88
N SER A 100 33.88 5.46 16.20
CA SER A 100 33.69 4.96 17.56
C SER A 100 34.89 4.16 18.06
N GLN A 101 35.16 4.30 19.36
CA GLN A 101 36.21 3.57 20.07
C GLN A 101 35.68 2.29 20.73
N ASP A 102 34.38 2.03 20.61
CA ASP A 102 33.69 0.85 21.15
C ASP A 102 32.78 0.16 20.12
N GLU A 103 32.23 -0.99 20.49
CA GLU A 103 31.42 -1.84 19.61
C GLU A 103 30.01 -1.26 19.40
N VAL A 104 29.63 -1.03 18.13
CA VAL A 104 28.36 -0.36 17.76
C VAL A 104 27.29 -1.29 17.17
N TYR A 105 27.67 -2.40 16.53
CA TYR A 105 26.78 -3.22 15.72
C TYR A 105 25.70 -3.86 16.57
N PHE A 106 26.06 -4.57 17.65
CA PHE A 106 25.09 -5.24 18.51
C PHE A 106 24.20 -4.26 19.26
N LYS A 107 24.71 -3.05 19.58
CA LYS A 107 23.93 -1.99 20.24
C LYS A 107 22.87 -1.42 19.32
N SER A 108 23.26 -1.15 18.08
CA SER A 108 22.35 -0.66 17.04
C SER A 108 21.33 -1.72 16.65
N LYS A 109 21.77 -2.96 16.46
CA LYS A 109 20.89 -4.11 16.20
C LYS A 109 19.84 -4.25 17.29
N ASN A 110 20.22 -4.15 18.57
CA ASN A 110 19.25 -4.25 19.67
C ASN A 110 18.17 -3.15 19.62
N LEU A 111 18.52 -1.94 19.21
CA LEU A 111 17.54 -0.86 19.02
C LEU A 111 16.63 -1.15 17.82
N ARG A 112 17.19 -1.57 16.68
CA ARG A 112 16.42 -1.95 15.49
C ARG A 112 15.47 -3.12 15.76
N ASP A 113 15.94 -4.15 16.46
CA ASP A 113 15.12 -5.30 16.88
C ASP A 113 13.94 -4.89 17.78
N ARG A 114 14.06 -3.76 18.50
CA ARG A 114 12.99 -3.15 19.31
C ARG A 114 12.05 -2.25 18.50
N GLY A 115 12.14 -2.28 17.17
CA GLY A 115 11.29 -1.49 16.27
C GLY A 115 11.67 -0.01 16.21
N ILE A 116 12.90 0.35 16.59
CA ILE A 116 13.39 1.73 16.51
C ILE A 116 14.07 1.90 15.15
N LYS A 117 13.56 2.82 14.33
CA LYS A 117 14.19 3.19 13.06
C LYS A 117 15.38 4.10 13.34
N LEU A 118 16.57 3.75 12.87
CA LEU A 118 17.80 4.50 13.11
C LEU A 118 18.24 5.23 11.85
N TYR A 119 18.54 6.51 12.00
CA TYR A 119 19.21 7.34 11.02
C TYR A 119 20.62 7.65 11.52
N ALA A 120 21.63 7.57 10.66
CA ALA A 120 23.02 7.84 10.98
C ALA A 120 23.57 8.96 10.09
N ILE A 121 24.08 10.02 10.70
CA ILE A 121 24.66 11.18 10.02
C ILE A 121 26.14 11.27 10.38
N GLY A 122 27.00 11.00 9.39
CA GLY A 122 28.45 11.12 9.50
C GLY A 122 28.93 12.47 8.98
N ILE A 123 29.77 13.17 9.74
CA ILE A 123 30.34 14.46 9.35
C ILE A 123 31.87 14.40 9.35
N GLY A 124 32.52 14.56 8.20
CA GLY A 124 33.98 14.58 8.11
C GLY A 124 34.62 13.19 8.27
N SER A 125 35.28 12.93 9.41
CA SER A 125 36.16 11.77 9.60
C SER A 125 35.45 10.58 10.27
N TYR A 126 34.28 10.22 9.76
CA TYR A 126 33.51 9.06 10.21
C TYR A 126 33.99 7.75 9.56
N ASP A 127 33.55 6.62 10.11
CA ASP A 127 33.71 5.28 9.51
C ASP A 127 32.39 4.87 8.85
N GLU A 128 32.38 4.73 7.53
CA GLU A 128 31.16 4.42 6.78
C GLU A 128 30.58 3.06 7.12
N TYR A 129 31.42 2.04 7.37
CA TYR A 129 30.94 0.71 7.77
C TYR A 129 30.30 0.74 9.16
N GLU A 130 30.83 1.58 10.05
CA GLU A 130 30.22 1.83 11.35
C GLU A 130 28.82 2.46 11.20
N LEU A 131 28.69 3.52 10.39
CA LEU A 131 27.40 4.17 10.16
C LEU A 131 26.39 3.23 9.51
N LYS A 132 26.82 2.45 8.52
CA LYS A 132 26.04 1.40 7.87
C LYS A 132 25.53 0.38 8.89
N SER A 133 26.38 -0.01 9.84
CA SER A 133 26.01 -0.93 10.90
C SER A 133 24.99 -0.36 11.90
N ILE A 134 24.88 0.98 11.97
CA ILE A 134 24.00 1.72 12.88
C ILE A 134 22.66 2.07 12.24
N ALA A 135 22.66 2.55 11.00
CA ALA A 135 21.46 2.92 10.27
C ALA A 135 20.49 1.73 10.15
N SER A 136 19.22 2.03 9.96
CA SER A 136 18.23 1.03 9.55
C SER A 136 18.27 0.86 8.05
N ASP A 137 18.12 -0.38 7.58
CA ASP A 137 17.98 -0.63 6.15
C ASP A 137 16.74 0.09 5.59
N PRO A 138 16.81 0.60 4.36
CA PRO A 138 17.99 0.67 3.49
C PRO A 138 18.88 1.89 3.81
N ASP A 139 20.20 1.73 3.67
CA ASP A 139 21.20 2.73 4.06
C ASP A 139 21.08 4.05 3.29
N GLU A 140 20.71 4.01 2.01
CA GLU A 140 20.58 5.21 1.15
C GLU A 140 19.52 6.19 1.66
N SER A 141 18.58 5.72 2.48
CA SER A 141 17.50 6.53 3.05
C SER A 141 17.72 6.86 4.53
N HIS A 142 18.63 6.17 5.21
CA HIS A 142 18.88 6.30 6.65
C HIS A 142 20.30 6.74 7.00
N MET A 143 21.23 6.71 6.06
CA MET A 143 22.62 7.12 6.23
C MET A 143 22.88 8.39 5.42
N TYR A 144 23.42 9.42 6.08
CA TYR A 144 23.78 10.68 5.44
C TYR A 144 25.26 10.97 5.67
N LEU A 145 25.97 11.09 4.56
CA LEU A 145 27.41 11.29 4.52
C LEU A 145 27.71 12.75 4.18
N VAL A 146 28.28 13.49 5.14
CA VAL A 146 28.54 14.92 5.02
C VAL A 146 30.04 15.18 5.10
N SER A 147 30.63 15.82 4.11
CA SER A 147 32.09 16.02 4.06
C SER A 147 32.63 16.90 5.18
N ASN A 148 31.84 17.88 5.66
CA ASN A 148 32.20 18.73 6.79
C ASN A 148 30.98 19.50 7.32
N PHE A 149 31.13 20.19 8.45
CA PHE A 149 30.04 20.93 9.09
C PHE A 149 29.41 22.05 8.25
N GLN A 150 30.02 22.54 7.18
CA GLN A 150 29.44 23.58 6.33
C GLN A 150 28.28 23.03 5.50
N PHE A 151 28.38 21.78 5.03
CA PHE A 151 27.37 21.11 4.21
C PHE A 151 26.27 20.41 5.04
N LEU A 152 26.36 20.45 6.37
CA LEU A 152 25.38 19.81 7.25
C LEU A 152 23.95 20.37 7.06
N LEU A 153 23.83 21.65 6.71
CA LEU A 153 22.52 22.27 6.52
C LEU A 153 21.88 21.91 5.17
N ASP A 154 22.63 21.35 4.23
CA ASP A 154 22.15 21.02 2.88
C ASP A 154 21.35 19.71 2.89
N ILE A 155 21.65 18.81 3.84
CA ILE A 155 20.92 17.55 3.99
C ILE A 155 19.63 17.70 4.80
N VAL A 156 19.33 18.88 5.36
CA VAL A 156 18.17 19.11 6.24
C VAL A 156 16.88 18.68 5.56
N ASP A 157 16.68 19.06 4.30
CA ASP A 157 15.43 18.78 3.59
C ASP A 157 15.28 17.28 3.34
N ASN A 158 16.34 16.60 2.86
CA ASN A 158 16.35 15.16 2.64
C ASN A 158 16.12 14.36 3.93
N VAL A 159 16.82 14.72 5.02
CA VAL A 159 16.64 14.10 6.34
C VAL A 159 15.21 14.30 6.82
N THR A 160 14.66 15.51 6.65
CA THR A 160 13.30 15.81 7.09
C THR A 160 12.25 15.05 6.29
N ILE A 161 12.40 14.95 4.97
CA ILE A 161 11.49 14.19 4.10
C ILE A 161 11.46 12.72 4.54
N ASN A 162 12.64 12.10 4.73
CA ASN A 162 12.70 10.70 5.12
C ASN A 162 12.18 10.47 6.54
N LEU A 163 12.47 11.38 7.49
CA LEU A 163 11.88 11.32 8.82
C LEU A 163 10.36 11.45 8.79
N CYS A 164 9.82 12.37 7.99
CA CYS A 164 8.37 12.52 7.79
C CYS A 164 7.76 11.25 7.18
N ASN A 165 8.40 10.64 6.20
CA ASN A 165 7.97 9.37 5.63
C ASN A 165 8.02 8.26 6.68
N SER A 166 9.07 8.18 7.49
CA SER A 166 9.17 7.27 8.63
C SER A 166 8.20 7.58 9.76
N ILE A 167 7.56 8.74 9.79
CA ILE A 167 6.42 9.08 10.67
C ILE A 167 5.06 8.80 9.99
N LYS A 168 5.00 8.64 8.66
CA LYS A 168 3.80 8.32 7.86
C LYS A 168 3.65 6.84 7.43
N ALA A 169 4.72 6.15 7.05
CA ALA A 169 4.90 4.72 6.67
C ALA A 169 4.52 3.61 7.71
N SER A 170 3.50 3.83 8.51
CA SER A 170 2.86 2.92 9.44
C SER A 170 1.49 3.54 9.73
N ALA A 171 0.56 3.29 8.83
CA ALA A 171 -0.70 2.77 9.33
C ALA A 171 -0.34 1.67 10.38
N PRO A 172 -1.06 1.58 11.50
CA PRO A 172 -0.82 0.52 12.48
C PRO A 172 -0.72 -0.84 11.76
N PRO A 173 -0.04 -1.87 12.33
CA PRO A 173 -0.29 -3.23 11.86
C PRO A 173 -1.80 -3.36 11.78
N LEU A 174 -2.35 -3.74 10.62
CA LEU A 174 -3.78 -3.92 10.40
C LEU A 174 -4.34 -4.55 11.66
N SER A 175 -4.96 -3.71 12.49
CA SER A 175 -5.42 -4.09 13.80
C SER A 175 -6.72 -4.81 13.53
N GLY A 176 -6.65 -6.07 13.11
CA GLY A 176 -7.76 -7.02 13.05
C GLY A 176 -9.00 -6.67 12.21
N ASP A 177 -9.21 -5.42 11.80
CA ASP A 177 -10.53 -4.88 11.47
C ASP A 177 -10.56 -4.07 10.16
N ALA A 178 -9.40 -3.84 9.52
CA ALA A 178 -9.38 -3.52 8.09
C ALA A 178 -9.15 -4.82 7.30
N GLN A 179 -10.00 -5.80 7.59
CA GLN A 179 -10.29 -6.84 6.62
C GLN A 179 -10.95 -6.13 5.44
N CYS A 180 -10.43 -6.33 4.23
CA CYS A 180 -11.11 -5.91 3.01
C CYS A 180 -12.44 -6.69 2.91
N ASN A 181 -13.49 -6.21 3.59
CA ASN A 181 -14.85 -6.69 3.42
C ASN A 181 -15.41 -6.09 2.14
N THR A 182 -14.83 -6.51 1.02
CA THR A 182 -15.43 -6.32 -0.30
C THR A 182 -16.07 -7.65 -0.70
N THR A 183 -17.32 -7.59 -1.13
CA THR A 183 -18.04 -8.69 -1.78
C THR A 183 -17.58 -8.90 -3.22
N ALA A 184 -16.71 -8.02 -3.75
CA ALA A 184 -16.24 -8.08 -5.12
C ALA A 184 -15.28 -9.26 -5.34
N LYS A 185 -15.60 -10.08 -6.35
CA LYS A 185 -14.74 -11.17 -6.81
C LYS A 185 -13.60 -10.62 -7.65
N ALA A 186 -12.40 -11.12 -7.42
CA ALA A 186 -11.22 -10.74 -8.20
C ALA A 186 -10.38 -11.94 -8.57
N ASP A 187 -9.93 -11.99 -9.81
CA ASP A 187 -8.97 -12.97 -10.30
C ASP A 187 -7.66 -12.24 -10.62
N ILE A 188 -6.66 -12.47 -9.76
CA ILE A 188 -5.36 -11.82 -9.84
C ILE A 188 -4.33 -12.83 -10.36
N VAL A 189 -3.57 -12.46 -11.39
CA VAL A 189 -2.45 -13.25 -11.87
C VAL A 189 -1.14 -12.49 -11.65
N LEU A 190 -0.26 -13.08 -10.84
CA LEU A 190 1.08 -12.59 -10.58
C LEU A 190 2.04 -13.14 -11.64
N LEU A 191 2.73 -12.25 -12.36
CA LEU A 191 3.77 -12.60 -13.31
C LEU A 191 5.13 -12.16 -12.77
N VAL A 192 5.92 -13.15 -12.34
CA VAL A 192 7.09 -12.91 -11.49
C VAL A 192 8.35 -13.29 -12.24
N ASP A 193 9.29 -12.35 -12.32
CA ASP A 193 10.60 -12.60 -12.89
C ASP A 193 11.39 -13.57 -12.00
N GLY A 194 11.71 -14.72 -12.58
CA GLY A 194 12.51 -15.78 -11.98
C GLY A 194 13.86 -15.94 -12.66
N SER A 195 14.34 -14.94 -13.41
CA SER A 195 15.60 -14.98 -14.15
C SER A 195 16.84 -15.05 -13.24
N TRP A 196 18.02 -15.22 -13.85
CA TRP A 196 19.27 -15.29 -13.12
C TRP A 196 19.73 -13.95 -12.53
N SER A 197 19.30 -12.81 -13.08
CA SER A 197 19.63 -11.47 -12.56
C SER A 197 19.03 -11.25 -11.17
N VAL A 198 17.82 -11.76 -10.95
CA VAL A 198 17.16 -11.72 -9.64
C VAL A 198 18.01 -12.47 -8.61
N GLY A 199 18.32 -13.74 -8.91
CA GLY A 199 19.05 -14.61 -7.99
C GLY A 199 18.21 -15.11 -6.81
N ARG A 200 18.64 -16.23 -6.20
CA ARG A 200 17.84 -16.98 -5.22
C ARG A 200 17.49 -16.20 -3.94
N VAL A 201 18.41 -15.37 -3.46
CA VAL A 201 18.22 -14.59 -2.23
C VAL A 201 17.16 -13.52 -2.46
N ASN A 202 17.30 -12.73 -3.52
CA ASN A 202 16.33 -11.69 -3.86
C ASN A 202 14.98 -12.27 -4.27
N PHE A 203 14.97 -13.43 -4.92
CA PHE A 203 13.71 -14.13 -5.21
C PHE A 203 12.93 -14.46 -3.93
N LYS A 204 13.63 -14.76 -2.82
CA LYS A 204 12.96 -14.92 -1.52
C LYS A 204 12.37 -13.59 -1.01
N THR A 205 13.04 -12.47 -1.26
CA THR A 205 12.50 -11.13 -0.98
C THR A 205 11.25 -10.84 -1.79
N VAL A 206 11.23 -11.17 -3.09
CA VAL A 206 10.04 -11.09 -3.94
C VAL A 206 8.90 -11.97 -3.40
N CYS A 207 9.19 -13.20 -2.97
CA CYS A 207 8.18 -14.07 -2.35
C CYS A 207 7.60 -13.46 -1.06
N ASN A 208 8.44 -12.83 -0.23
CA ASN A 208 7.99 -12.16 0.99
C ASN A 208 7.15 -10.92 0.68
N PHE A 209 7.51 -10.16 -0.37
CA PHE A 209 6.73 -9.04 -0.88
C PHE A 209 5.35 -9.49 -1.34
N ILE A 210 5.29 -10.53 -2.19
CA ILE A 210 4.03 -11.13 -2.65
C ILE A 210 3.19 -11.59 -1.46
N ALA A 211 3.79 -12.30 -0.50
CA ALA A 211 3.08 -12.77 0.70
C ALA A 211 2.42 -11.63 1.48
N ARG A 212 3.07 -10.46 1.56
CA ARG A 212 2.51 -9.26 2.20
C ARG A 212 1.35 -8.67 1.40
N VAL A 213 1.53 -8.48 0.09
CA VAL A 213 0.48 -7.95 -0.79
C VAL A 213 -0.77 -8.84 -0.75
N VAL A 214 -0.62 -10.17 -0.83
CA VAL A 214 -1.78 -11.07 -0.84
C VAL A 214 -2.42 -11.26 0.53
N SER A 215 -1.72 -10.92 1.63
CA SER A 215 -2.21 -11.16 2.99
C SER A 215 -3.44 -10.34 3.36
N VAL A 216 -3.66 -9.21 2.69
CA VAL A 216 -4.76 -8.29 2.95
C VAL A 216 -6.09 -8.72 2.34
N PHE A 217 -6.05 -9.53 1.27
CA PHE A 217 -7.26 -9.98 0.58
C PHE A 217 -7.94 -11.11 1.33
N ASP A 218 -9.26 -11.20 1.21
CA ASP A 218 -9.97 -12.43 1.53
C ASP A 218 -9.80 -13.43 0.38
N ILE A 219 -9.15 -14.56 0.64
CA ILE A 219 -8.79 -15.55 -0.39
C ILE A 219 -9.79 -16.70 -0.34
N GLY A 220 -10.51 -16.89 -1.45
CA GLY A 220 -11.52 -17.93 -1.56
C GLY A 220 -12.19 -18.01 -2.93
N PRO A 221 -12.92 -19.11 -3.21
CA PRO A 221 -13.60 -19.31 -4.50
C PRO A 221 -14.66 -18.25 -4.82
N GLU A 222 -15.26 -17.64 -3.79
CA GLU A 222 -16.27 -16.59 -3.91
C GLU A 222 -15.72 -15.18 -3.59
N SER A 223 -14.42 -15.04 -3.33
CA SER A 223 -13.75 -13.76 -3.06
C SER A 223 -12.55 -13.57 -3.99
N VAL A 224 -11.31 -13.46 -3.50
CA VAL A 224 -10.12 -13.27 -4.34
C VAL A 224 -9.45 -14.61 -4.66
N GLN A 225 -9.17 -14.84 -5.94
CA GLN A 225 -8.37 -15.97 -6.44
C GLN A 225 -7.04 -15.47 -7.00
N ILE A 226 -5.95 -16.17 -6.72
CA ILE A 226 -4.61 -15.74 -7.11
C ILE A 226 -3.86 -16.87 -7.84
N GLY A 227 -3.55 -16.62 -9.10
CA GLY A 227 -2.64 -17.43 -9.92
C GLY A 227 -1.24 -16.84 -9.92
N LEU A 228 -0.23 -17.68 -10.14
CA LEU A 228 1.15 -17.22 -10.27
C LEU A 228 1.85 -17.94 -11.43
N THR A 229 2.46 -17.14 -12.30
CA THR A 229 3.34 -17.58 -13.37
C THR A 229 4.72 -16.98 -13.13
N GLN A 230 5.73 -17.84 -13.06
CA GLN A 230 7.12 -17.42 -13.05
C GLN A 230 7.64 -17.39 -14.48
N TYR A 231 8.41 -16.38 -14.86
CA TYR A 231 8.99 -16.30 -16.20
C TYR A 231 10.50 -16.09 -16.14
N SER A 232 11.16 -16.56 -17.19
CA SER A 232 12.55 -16.22 -17.49
C SER A 232 12.73 -16.22 -19.01
N GLY A 233 13.45 -17.19 -19.58
CA GLY A 233 13.50 -17.42 -21.02
C GLY A 233 12.20 -18.04 -21.55
N ASP A 234 11.44 -18.69 -20.67
CA ASP A 234 10.12 -19.25 -20.94
C ASP A 234 9.21 -19.03 -19.72
N PRO A 235 7.92 -18.75 -19.91
CA PRO A 235 6.96 -18.65 -18.81
C PRO A 235 6.48 -20.04 -18.34
N ARG A 236 6.32 -20.20 -17.03
CA ARG A 236 5.80 -21.41 -16.38
C ARG A 236 4.76 -21.04 -15.33
N THR A 237 3.53 -21.50 -15.48
CA THR A 237 2.53 -21.42 -14.41
C THR A 237 2.93 -22.33 -13.25
N GLU A 238 3.10 -21.73 -12.08
CA GLU A 238 3.37 -22.43 -10.82
C GLU A 238 2.05 -22.92 -10.21
N TRP A 239 1.00 -22.11 -10.32
CA TRP A 239 -0.36 -22.51 -10.01
C TRP A 239 -1.41 -21.61 -10.70
N HIS A 240 -2.57 -22.20 -10.97
CA HIS A 240 -3.74 -21.53 -11.56
C HIS A 240 -4.59 -20.82 -10.50
N LEU A 241 -5.55 -20.00 -10.93
CA LEU A 241 -6.41 -19.17 -10.06
C LEU A 241 -7.17 -20.00 -9.01
N ASN A 242 -7.65 -21.17 -9.39
CA ASN A 242 -8.44 -22.06 -8.55
C ASN A 242 -7.61 -23.06 -7.70
N ALA A 243 -6.28 -22.96 -7.71
CA ALA A 243 -5.41 -23.95 -7.06
C ALA A 243 -5.35 -23.80 -5.53
N HIS A 244 -5.52 -22.58 -5.01
CA HIS A 244 -5.38 -22.26 -3.59
C HIS A 244 -6.63 -21.57 -3.05
N PRO A 245 -7.66 -22.34 -2.64
CA PRO A 245 -8.95 -21.80 -2.20
C PRO A 245 -8.92 -21.20 -0.79
N THR A 246 -7.76 -21.19 -0.12
CA THR A 246 -7.61 -20.60 1.22
C THR A 246 -6.32 -19.80 1.31
N LYS A 247 -6.35 -18.71 2.10
CA LYS A 247 -5.18 -17.87 2.38
C LYS A 247 -4.00 -18.68 2.92
N ALA A 248 -4.25 -19.62 3.83
CA ALA A 248 -3.20 -20.49 4.39
C ALA A 248 -2.52 -21.34 3.31
N SER A 249 -3.30 -21.95 2.40
CA SER A 249 -2.74 -22.74 1.29
C SER A 249 -1.93 -21.89 0.32
N LEU A 250 -2.38 -20.67 0.01
CA LEU A 250 -1.69 -19.74 -0.87
C LEU A 250 -0.37 -19.27 -0.26
N LEU A 251 -0.38 -18.83 1.01
CA LEU A 251 0.84 -18.40 1.70
C LEU A 251 1.86 -19.53 1.83
N HIS A 252 1.40 -20.77 2.04
CA HIS A 252 2.29 -21.93 2.04
C HIS A 252 2.91 -22.19 0.64
N ALA A 253 2.14 -22.04 -0.44
CA ALA A 253 2.66 -22.18 -1.80
C ALA A 253 3.71 -21.10 -2.12
N ILE A 254 3.43 -19.84 -1.79
CA ILE A 254 4.37 -18.72 -1.95
C ILE A 254 5.66 -18.96 -1.14
N ALA A 255 5.53 -19.42 0.10
CA ALA A 255 6.70 -19.64 0.97
C ALA A 255 7.66 -20.72 0.44
N ASN A 256 7.15 -21.68 -0.34
CA ASN A 256 7.89 -22.81 -0.88
C ASN A 256 8.16 -22.70 -2.39
N LEU A 257 7.88 -21.55 -3.01
CA LEU A 257 8.06 -21.35 -4.44
C LEU A 257 9.56 -21.43 -4.83
N PRO A 258 9.96 -22.33 -5.75
CA PRO A 258 11.35 -22.44 -6.17
C PRO A 258 11.72 -21.39 -7.22
N HIS A 259 12.93 -20.85 -7.12
CA HIS A 259 13.54 -19.98 -8.15
C HIS A 259 13.85 -20.77 -9.42
N LYS A 260 13.37 -20.31 -10.57
CA LYS A 260 13.47 -20.99 -11.87
C LYS A 260 14.84 -20.81 -12.55
N GLY A 261 15.36 -19.58 -12.60
CA GLY A 261 16.52 -19.18 -13.39
C GLY A 261 16.24 -19.07 -14.89
N GLY A 262 17.08 -18.34 -15.63
CA GLY A 262 17.02 -18.17 -17.08
C GLY A 262 17.26 -16.73 -17.54
N ASN A 263 17.06 -16.46 -18.83
CA ASN A 263 17.06 -15.10 -19.41
C ASN A 263 15.74 -14.36 -19.07
N THR A 264 15.47 -13.18 -19.64
CA THR A 264 14.25 -12.41 -19.32
C THR A 264 13.49 -12.06 -20.61
N MET A 265 12.33 -12.69 -20.84
CA MET A 265 11.43 -12.43 -21.97
C MET A 265 10.04 -12.00 -21.48
N THR A 266 9.87 -10.71 -21.18
CA THR A 266 8.66 -10.18 -20.54
C THR A 266 7.46 -10.15 -21.49
N GLY A 267 7.66 -9.82 -22.77
CA GLY A 267 6.59 -9.79 -23.78
C GLY A 267 5.97 -11.17 -24.01
N LEU A 268 6.82 -12.20 -24.12
CA LEU A 268 6.39 -13.60 -24.17
C LEU A 268 5.59 -13.99 -22.92
N ALA A 269 6.05 -13.57 -21.74
CA ALA A 269 5.42 -13.86 -20.46
C ALA A 269 4.04 -13.19 -20.34
N LEU A 270 3.89 -11.95 -20.79
CA LEU A 270 2.60 -11.24 -20.85
C LEU A 270 1.62 -11.93 -21.82
N ASN A 271 2.10 -12.39 -22.99
CA ASN A 271 1.23 -13.10 -23.93
C ASN A 271 0.77 -14.44 -23.34
N TYR A 272 1.68 -15.13 -22.65
CA TYR A 272 1.38 -16.37 -21.96
C TYR A 272 0.33 -16.18 -20.86
N MET A 273 0.40 -15.09 -20.09
CA MET A 273 -0.59 -14.74 -19.07
C MET A 273 -2.01 -14.67 -19.68
N LEU A 274 -2.16 -13.98 -20.80
CA LEU A 274 -3.44 -13.86 -21.51
C LEU A 274 -3.94 -15.20 -22.06
N GLU A 275 -3.04 -16.02 -22.59
CA GLU A 275 -3.39 -17.28 -23.25
C GLU A 275 -3.62 -18.46 -22.30
N ASN A 276 -3.02 -18.42 -21.10
CA ASN A 276 -2.99 -19.61 -20.22
C ASN A 276 -3.50 -19.35 -18.80
N ASN A 277 -3.45 -18.12 -18.29
CA ASN A 277 -3.81 -17.83 -16.90
C ASN A 277 -5.18 -17.15 -16.76
N PHE A 278 -5.54 -16.28 -17.70
CA PHE A 278 -6.87 -15.70 -17.79
C PHE A 278 -7.79 -16.56 -18.68
N LYS A 279 -8.10 -17.78 -18.22
CA LYS A 279 -9.04 -18.69 -18.91
C LYS A 279 -10.07 -19.32 -17.95
N PRO A 280 -11.33 -19.53 -18.40
CA PRO A 280 -12.36 -20.10 -17.52
C PRO A 280 -12.02 -21.50 -16.99
N ASN A 281 -11.36 -22.32 -17.81
CA ASN A 281 -10.97 -23.68 -17.44
C ASN A 281 -9.85 -23.76 -16.37
N VAL A 282 -9.23 -22.63 -16.02
CA VAL A 282 -8.20 -22.54 -14.98
C VAL A 282 -8.61 -21.63 -13.81
N GLY A 283 -9.92 -21.40 -13.66
CA GLY A 283 -10.48 -20.70 -12.50
C GLY A 283 -10.88 -19.25 -12.74
N MET A 284 -10.67 -18.69 -13.94
CA MET A 284 -11.16 -17.34 -14.23
C MET A 284 -12.68 -17.30 -14.24
N ARG A 285 -13.25 -16.40 -13.44
CA ARG A 285 -14.70 -16.18 -13.30
C ARG A 285 -15.16 -15.07 -14.25
N GLY A 286 -16.41 -15.11 -14.69
CA GLY A 286 -16.96 -14.10 -15.61
C GLY A 286 -17.30 -12.79 -14.91
N ASP A 287 -17.78 -12.89 -13.66
CA ASP A 287 -18.24 -11.82 -12.78
C ASP A 287 -17.13 -11.19 -11.93
N SER A 288 -15.87 -11.55 -12.17
CA SER A 288 -14.71 -11.06 -11.42
C SER A 288 -13.95 -9.93 -12.13
N ARG A 289 -13.40 -9.01 -11.34
CA ARG A 289 -12.33 -8.09 -11.78
C ARG A 289 -11.09 -8.90 -12.15
N LYS A 290 -10.40 -8.51 -13.23
CA LYS A 290 -9.21 -9.21 -13.73
C LYS A 290 -8.00 -8.31 -13.58
N ILE A 291 -7.01 -8.76 -12.81
CA ILE A 291 -5.84 -7.95 -12.48
C ILE A 291 -4.58 -8.75 -12.78
N GLY A 292 -3.71 -8.23 -13.65
CA GLY A 292 -2.37 -8.75 -13.86
C GLY A 292 -1.35 -7.89 -13.10
N ILE A 293 -0.44 -8.52 -12.36
CA ILE A 293 0.66 -7.81 -11.68
C ILE A 293 1.99 -8.35 -12.20
N LEU A 294 2.74 -7.51 -12.91
CA LEU A 294 4.10 -7.80 -13.35
C LEU A 294 5.10 -7.41 -12.27
N ILE A 295 6.04 -8.29 -11.94
CA ILE A 295 7.20 -8.00 -11.07
C ILE A 295 8.47 -8.36 -11.84
N THR A 296 9.30 -7.37 -12.16
CA THR A 296 10.48 -7.51 -13.04
C THR A 296 11.70 -6.77 -12.49
N ASP A 297 12.91 -7.27 -12.72
CA ASP A 297 14.19 -6.64 -12.30
C ASP A 297 15.02 -6.05 -13.44
N GLY A 298 14.49 -6.09 -14.67
CA GLY A 298 15.21 -5.65 -15.84
C GLY A 298 14.33 -5.31 -17.03
N ARG A 299 14.95 -4.65 -18.00
CA ARG A 299 14.35 -4.27 -19.28
C ARG A 299 14.03 -5.51 -20.10
N SER A 300 12.87 -5.54 -20.76
CA SER A 300 12.53 -6.63 -21.64
C SER A 300 13.47 -6.72 -22.86
N GLN A 301 13.67 -7.94 -23.36
CA GLN A 301 14.45 -8.22 -24.57
C GLN A 301 13.57 -8.42 -25.81
N ASP A 302 12.25 -8.32 -25.65
CA ASP A 302 11.22 -8.52 -26.67
C ASP A 302 10.12 -7.45 -26.59
N GLU A 303 9.13 -7.54 -27.47
CA GLU A 303 8.08 -6.52 -27.64
C GLU A 303 6.98 -6.65 -26.56
N VAL A 304 6.79 -5.59 -25.76
CA VAL A 304 5.85 -5.59 -24.62
C VAL A 304 4.57 -4.76 -24.84
N ILE A 305 4.62 -3.73 -25.69
CA ILE A 305 3.58 -2.70 -25.79
C ILE A 305 2.27 -3.28 -26.35
N ARG A 306 2.34 -3.96 -27.50
CA ARG A 306 1.18 -4.50 -28.20
C ARG A 306 0.52 -5.62 -27.40
N VAL A 307 1.33 -6.44 -26.71
CA VAL A 307 0.81 -7.53 -25.88
C VAL A 307 0.12 -6.97 -24.63
N SER A 308 0.70 -5.95 -23.99
CA SER A 308 0.07 -5.25 -22.88
C SER A 308 -1.24 -4.56 -23.28
N GLN A 309 -1.28 -3.95 -24.47
CA GLN A 309 -2.51 -3.39 -25.02
C GLN A 309 -3.60 -4.45 -25.17
N LYS A 310 -3.28 -5.65 -25.68
CA LYS A 310 -4.26 -6.74 -25.80
C LYS A 310 -4.81 -7.21 -24.45
N LEU A 311 -3.97 -7.25 -23.41
CA LEU A 311 -4.40 -7.56 -22.05
C LEU A 311 -5.41 -6.51 -21.57
N ARG A 312 -5.08 -5.21 -21.70
CA ARG A 312 -5.97 -4.09 -21.34
C ARG A 312 -7.28 -4.09 -22.13
N ASP A 313 -7.20 -4.28 -23.44
CA ASP A 313 -8.37 -4.39 -24.33
C ASP A 313 -9.27 -5.58 -23.97
N SER A 314 -8.72 -6.60 -23.30
CA SER A 314 -9.47 -7.77 -22.79
C SER A 314 -10.08 -7.52 -21.39
N GLY A 315 -10.07 -6.28 -20.91
CA GLY A 315 -10.61 -5.89 -19.60
C GLY A 315 -9.73 -6.31 -18.42
N ILE A 316 -8.44 -6.54 -18.66
CA ILE A 316 -7.47 -6.88 -17.60
C ILE A 316 -6.74 -5.60 -17.19
N GLU A 317 -6.85 -5.25 -15.92
CA GLU A 317 -6.13 -4.14 -15.30
C GLU A 317 -4.69 -4.57 -14.99
N LEU A 318 -3.70 -3.78 -15.39
CA LEU A 318 -2.28 -4.14 -15.25
C LEU A 318 -1.55 -3.24 -14.27
N TYR A 319 -0.87 -3.87 -13.31
CA TYR A 319 0.09 -3.24 -12.42
C TYR A 319 1.50 -3.69 -12.81
N ALA A 320 2.46 -2.78 -12.73
CA ALA A 320 3.85 -3.04 -13.04
C ALA A 320 4.75 -2.63 -11.86
N VAL A 321 5.52 -3.58 -11.35
CA VAL A 321 6.50 -3.41 -10.28
C VAL A 321 7.90 -3.67 -10.86
N GLY A 322 8.68 -2.62 -11.04
CA GLY A 322 10.06 -2.70 -11.47
C GLY A 322 11.03 -2.61 -10.31
N ILE A 323 12.11 -3.39 -10.36
CA ILE A 323 13.17 -3.44 -9.36
C ILE A 323 14.50 -3.08 -10.03
N ALA A 324 15.36 -2.36 -9.32
CA ALA A 324 16.68 -1.94 -9.76
C ALA A 324 16.66 -1.00 -10.99
N HIS A 325 17.47 -1.29 -12.01
CA HIS A 325 17.70 -0.40 -13.16
C HIS A 325 16.64 -0.62 -14.25
N ILE A 326 15.38 -0.35 -13.92
CA ILE A 326 14.25 -0.50 -14.83
C ILE A 326 14.04 0.76 -15.71
N ASP A 327 13.67 0.57 -16.97
CA ASP A 327 13.18 1.67 -17.81
C ASP A 327 11.73 1.95 -17.42
N GLU A 328 11.51 3.02 -16.66
CA GLU A 328 10.18 3.40 -16.19
C GLU A 328 9.19 3.60 -17.34
N ASN A 329 9.65 4.03 -18.53
CA ASN A 329 8.77 4.18 -19.69
C ASN A 329 8.27 2.82 -20.22
N GLU A 330 9.09 1.77 -20.07
CA GLU A 330 8.66 0.41 -20.41
C GLU A 330 7.55 -0.05 -19.46
N LEU A 331 7.71 0.17 -18.14
CA LEU A 331 6.67 -0.16 -17.17
C LEU A 331 5.36 0.59 -17.42
N LYS A 332 5.45 1.90 -17.71
CA LYS A 332 4.29 2.74 -18.08
C LYS A 332 3.59 2.22 -19.32
N SER A 333 4.33 1.73 -20.31
CA SER A 333 3.74 1.14 -21.51
C SER A 333 2.98 -0.18 -21.24
N ILE A 334 3.32 -0.87 -20.15
CA ILE A 334 2.72 -2.14 -19.73
C ILE A 334 1.52 -1.93 -18.82
N ALA A 335 1.65 -1.06 -17.82
CA ALA A 335 0.62 -0.80 -16.82
C ALA A 335 -0.66 -0.20 -17.42
N SER A 336 -1.74 -0.22 -16.65
CA SER A 336 -2.96 0.56 -16.92
C SER A 336 -2.79 2.02 -16.45
N ASP A 337 -3.56 2.93 -17.04
CA ASP A 337 -3.63 4.32 -16.55
C ASP A 337 -4.50 4.43 -15.27
N PRO A 338 -4.22 5.40 -14.38
CA PRO A 338 -3.10 6.32 -14.41
C PRO A 338 -1.81 5.71 -13.81
N ASP A 339 -0.67 6.09 -14.37
CA ASP A 339 0.67 5.62 -13.99
C ASP A 339 0.92 5.70 -12.48
N GLU A 340 0.49 6.79 -11.82
CA GLU A 340 0.74 7.03 -10.39
C GLU A 340 0.13 5.96 -9.47
N SER A 341 -0.83 5.18 -9.97
CA SER A 341 -1.50 4.12 -9.20
C SER A 341 -1.15 2.70 -9.67
N HIS A 342 -0.56 2.56 -10.86
CA HIS A 342 -0.32 1.25 -11.48
C HIS A 342 1.17 0.96 -11.75
N VAL A 343 2.05 1.96 -11.66
CA VAL A 343 3.49 1.81 -11.87
C VAL A 343 4.24 2.05 -10.57
N TYR A 344 5.04 1.06 -10.19
CA TYR A 344 5.88 1.10 -9.00
C TYR A 344 7.30 0.75 -9.41
N SER A 345 8.26 1.56 -8.96
CA SER A 345 9.68 1.28 -9.17
C SER A 345 10.42 1.41 -7.85
N VAL A 346 11.35 0.48 -7.62
CA VAL A 346 12.24 0.48 -6.46
C VAL A 346 13.67 0.27 -6.91
N THR A 347 14.63 0.89 -6.23
CA THR A 347 16.04 0.88 -6.64
C THR A 347 16.77 -0.43 -6.33
N ASP A 348 16.20 -1.28 -5.47
CA ASP A 348 16.70 -2.62 -5.14
C ASP A 348 15.56 -3.47 -4.53
N PHE A 349 15.74 -4.79 -4.47
CA PHE A 349 14.78 -5.73 -3.89
C PHE A 349 14.49 -5.44 -2.41
N GLU A 350 15.44 -4.87 -1.67
CA GLU A 350 15.25 -4.53 -0.25
C GLU A 350 14.21 -3.42 0.00
N PHE A 351 13.91 -2.59 -1.01
CA PHE A 351 12.95 -1.49 -0.96
C PHE A 351 11.52 -1.93 -1.35
N LEU A 352 11.32 -3.17 -1.79
CA LEU A 352 9.98 -3.73 -2.06
C LEU A 352 8.97 -3.53 -0.91
N PRO A 353 9.35 -3.57 0.39
CA PRO A 353 8.44 -3.26 1.49
C PRO A 353 7.83 -1.85 1.44
N ASP A 354 8.52 -0.87 0.85
CA ASP A 354 8.09 0.54 0.86
C ASP A 354 6.84 0.78 0.00
N ILE A 355 6.71 0.02 -1.09
CA ILE A 355 5.58 0.12 -2.01
C ILE A 355 4.40 -0.79 -1.64
N VAL A 356 4.55 -1.70 -0.66
CA VAL A 356 3.50 -2.67 -0.29
C VAL A 356 2.20 -1.98 0.04
N ASN A 357 2.25 -0.90 0.84
CA ASN A 357 1.06 -0.21 1.30
C ASN A 357 0.31 0.44 0.13
N ASP A 358 1.02 1.20 -0.69
CA ASP A 358 0.41 1.97 -1.77
C ASP A 358 -0.12 1.02 -2.87
N LEU A 359 0.64 -0.01 -3.22
CA LEU A 359 0.17 -1.06 -4.13
C LEU A 359 -1.08 -1.77 -3.57
N THR A 360 -1.08 -2.10 -2.29
CA THR A 360 -2.23 -2.78 -1.66
C THR A 360 -3.46 -1.89 -1.64
N ILE A 361 -3.32 -0.60 -1.32
CA ILE A 361 -4.41 0.37 -1.33
C ILE A 361 -4.98 0.51 -2.73
N ASN A 362 -4.12 0.64 -3.75
CA ASN A 362 -4.58 0.80 -5.13
C ASN A 362 -5.24 -0.47 -5.66
N LEU A 363 -4.66 -1.65 -5.41
CA LEU A 363 -5.32 -2.93 -5.71
C LEU A 363 -6.70 -3.01 -5.04
N TYR A 364 -6.81 -2.61 -3.78
CA TYR A 364 -8.09 -2.60 -3.06
C TYR A 364 -9.10 -1.60 -3.65
N ASN A 365 -8.66 -0.41 -4.01
CA ASN A 365 -9.51 0.59 -4.70
C ASN A 365 -10.02 0.04 -6.03
N SER A 366 -9.19 -0.70 -6.77
CA SER A 366 -9.60 -1.36 -8.00
C SER A 366 -10.56 -2.53 -7.81
N LEU A 367 -10.57 -3.15 -6.62
CA LEU A 367 -11.62 -4.10 -6.24
C LEU A 367 -12.95 -3.42 -5.92
N LYS A 368 -12.93 -2.15 -5.50
CA LYS A 368 -14.13 -1.34 -5.23
C LYS A 368 -14.70 -0.67 -6.49
N GLY A 369 -13.89 -0.55 -7.55
CA GLY A 369 -14.17 0.31 -8.70
C GLY A 369 -13.79 1.76 -8.39
N SER A 370 -13.26 2.49 -9.37
CA SER A 370 -12.82 3.88 -9.18
C SER A 370 -14.01 4.80 -8.92
N ASP A 371 -13.87 5.73 -7.97
CA ASP A 371 -14.91 6.71 -7.61
C ASP A 371 -15.31 7.64 -8.77
N ASP A 372 -14.48 7.71 -9.82
CA ASP A 372 -14.69 8.54 -11.02
C ASP A 372 -15.31 7.80 -12.21
N GLU A 373 -15.37 6.46 -12.22
CA GLU A 373 -16.06 5.73 -13.30
C GLU A 373 -17.58 5.73 -13.03
N PRO A 374 -18.43 6.20 -13.97
CA PRO A 374 -19.87 6.18 -13.78
C PRO A 374 -20.34 4.74 -13.57
N LEU A 375 -20.99 4.47 -12.43
CA LEU A 375 -21.58 3.16 -12.20
C LEU A 375 -22.57 2.85 -13.33
N GLY A 376 -22.41 1.68 -13.95
CA GLY A 376 -23.33 1.21 -14.98
C GLY A 376 -24.77 1.25 -14.46
N ALA A 377 -25.65 1.94 -15.17
CA ALA A 377 -27.06 1.97 -14.82
C ALA A 377 -27.75 0.68 -15.27
N PRO A 378 -28.71 0.14 -14.48
CA PRO A 378 -29.59 -0.93 -14.96
C PRO A 378 -30.28 -0.51 -16.26
N THR A 379 -30.66 -1.48 -17.09
CA THR A 379 -31.38 -1.20 -18.34
C THR A 379 -32.66 -2.02 -18.45
N ASN A 380 -33.51 -1.69 -19.43
CA ASN A 380 -34.67 -2.50 -19.81
C ASN A 380 -35.66 -2.81 -18.65
N LEU A 381 -36.25 -1.76 -18.06
CA LEU A 381 -37.26 -1.92 -17.03
C LEU A 381 -38.56 -2.44 -17.65
N VAL A 382 -39.05 -3.58 -17.16
CA VAL A 382 -40.29 -4.21 -17.61
C VAL A 382 -41.20 -4.46 -16.41
N THR A 383 -42.45 -4.04 -16.52
CA THR A 383 -43.50 -4.31 -15.54
C THR A 383 -44.41 -5.44 -16.00
N SER A 384 -44.90 -6.25 -15.05
CA SER A 384 -45.76 -7.40 -15.32
C SER A 384 -46.64 -7.73 -14.12
N GLU A 385 -47.56 -8.69 -14.27
CA GLU A 385 -48.46 -9.13 -13.19
C GLU A 385 -49.22 -7.98 -12.51
N VAL A 386 -49.65 -6.99 -13.29
CA VAL A 386 -50.32 -5.79 -12.78
C VAL A 386 -51.69 -6.13 -12.19
N LYS A 387 -51.88 -5.86 -10.91
CA LYS A 387 -53.11 -6.04 -10.12
C LYS A 387 -53.58 -4.68 -9.58
N GLN A 388 -54.68 -4.70 -8.82
CA GLN A 388 -55.23 -3.50 -8.15
C GLN A 388 -54.27 -2.87 -7.13
N SER A 389 -53.40 -3.66 -6.50
CA SER A 389 -52.56 -3.20 -5.38
C SER A 389 -51.10 -3.67 -5.47
N SER A 390 -50.69 -4.20 -6.61
CA SER A 390 -49.32 -4.67 -6.84
C SER A 390 -48.97 -4.80 -8.31
N PHE A 391 -47.68 -4.74 -8.63
CA PHE A 391 -47.14 -5.22 -9.91
C PHE A 391 -45.69 -5.66 -9.72
N ARG A 392 -45.21 -6.53 -10.62
CA ARG A 392 -43.82 -6.97 -10.67
C ARG A 392 -43.00 -6.02 -11.54
N THR A 393 -41.81 -5.66 -11.07
CA THR A 393 -40.82 -4.89 -11.82
C THR A 393 -39.59 -5.77 -12.03
N THR A 394 -39.08 -5.82 -13.26
CA THR A 394 -37.89 -6.59 -13.66
C THR A 394 -36.97 -5.71 -14.49
N TRP A 395 -35.66 -5.88 -14.38
CA TRP A 395 -34.67 -5.11 -15.12
C TRP A 395 -33.50 -6.00 -15.58
N THR A 396 -32.70 -5.47 -16.51
CA THR A 396 -31.41 -6.03 -16.89
C THR A 396 -30.31 -5.37 -16.05
N PRO A 397 -29.45 -6.14 -15.36
CA PRO A 397 -28.34 -5.58 -14.59
C PRO A 397 -27.28 -4.97 -15.53
N PRO A 398 -26.52 -3.96 -15.08
CA PRO A 398 -25.37 -3.44 -15.82
C PRO A 398 -24.23 -4.46 -15.92
N ASP A 399 -23.29 -4.22 -16.83
CA ASP A 399 -22.03 -4.96 -16.85
C ASP A 399 -21.17 -4.59 -15.63
N GLY A 400 -20.58 -5.59 -14.97
CA GLY A 400 -19.76 -5.40 -13.76
C GLY A 400 -20.44 -5.87 -12.48
N THR A 401 -19.79 -5.63 -11.34
CA THR A 401 -20.26 -6.06 -10.02
C THR A 401 -21.27 -5.07 -9.46
N VAL A 402 -22.43 -5.55 -9.02
CA VAL A 402 -23.44 -4.79 -8.28
C VAL A 402 -23.62 -5.46 -6.92
N ASP A 403 -23.48 -4.71 -5.83
CA ASP A 403 -23.66 -5.25 -4.48
C ASP A 403 -25.16 -5.41 -4.17
N GLN A 404 -25.96 -4.40 -4.54
CA GLN A 404 -27.41 -4.39 -4.35
C GLN A 404 -28.13 -3.50 -5.37
N PHE A 405 -29.42 -3.74 -5.57
CA PHE A 405 -30.30 -2.81 -6.25
C PHE A 405 -31.18 -2.08 -5.24
N ARG A 406 -31.21 -0.75 -5.35
CA ARG A 406 -32.18 0.08 -4.62
C ARG A 406 -33.33 0.42 -5.56
N VAL A 407 -34.54 0.08 -5.17
CA VAL A 407 -35.77 0.36 -5.93
C VAL A 407 -36.58 1.40 -5.17
N THR A 408 -36.87 2.53 -5.81
CA THR A 408 -37.74 3.57 -5.25
C THR A 408 -39.01 3.68 -6.07
N TYR A 409 -40.14 3.93 -5.43
CA TYR A 409 -41.41 4.11 -6.11
C TYR A 409 -42.32 5.14 -5.40
N SER A 410 -42.97 5.99 -6.18
CA SER A 410 -43.86 7.05 -5.70
C SER A 410 -45.03 7.26 -6.65
N ILE A 411 -46.14 7.80 -6.14
CA ILE A 411 -47.25 8.21 -7.00
C ILE A 411 -46.81 9.34 -7.96
N ALA A 412 -47.22 9.28 -9.23
CA ALA A 412 -46.80 10.24 -10.26
C ALA A 412 -47.15 11.72 -9.95
N PRO A 413 -48.29 12.05 -9.31
CA PRO A 413 -48.60 13.42 -8.91
C PRO A 413 -47.66 14.02 -7.85
N GLY A 414 -46.76 13.22 -7.29
CA GLY A 414 -45.85 13.62 -6.22
C GLY A 414 -46.28 13.09 -4.86
N GLY A 415 -45.31 12.56 -4.11
CA GLY A 415 -45.49 11.97 -2.78
C GLY A 415 -44.17 11.40 -2.27
N PRO A 416 -44.06 11.04 -0.98
CA PRO A 416 -42.83 10.46 -0.44
C PRO A 416 -42.55 9.12 -1.13
N PRO A 417 -41.36 8.94 -1.72
CA PRO A 417 -40.99 7.66 -2.32
C PRO A 417 -40.86 6.60 -1.23
N LYS A 418 -41.37 5.41 -1.54
CA LYS A 418 -41.05 4.19 -0.79
C LYS A 418 -39.79 3.59 -1.38
N GLU A 419 -39.00 2.91 -0.55
CA GLU A 419 -37.73 2.30 -0.93
C GLU A 419 -37.70 0.81 -0.55
N LEU A 420 -37.08 0.01 -1.40
CA LEU A 420 -36.76 -1.40 -1.19
C LEU A 420 -35.31 -1.64 -1.65
N GLN A 421 -34.63 -2.58 -0.99
CA GLN A 421 -33.30 -3.02 -1.39
C GLN A 421 -33.32 -4.53 -1.61
N VAL A 422 -32.67 -4.99 -2.67
CA VAL A 422 -32.49 -6.41 -3.01
C VAL A 422 -31.03 -6.69 -3.33
N GLU A 423 -30.56 -7.90 -3.08
CA GLU A 423 -29.19 -8.31 -3.42
C GLU A 423 -28.88 -8.13 -4.91
N GLY A 424 -27.62 -7.87 -5.27
CA GLY A 424 -27.22 -7.63 -6.67
C GLY A 424 -27.46 -8.80 -7.62
N SER A 425 -27.68 -10.00 -7.10
CA SER A 425 -28.08 -11.19 -7.87
C SER A 425 -29.58 -11.20 -8.25
N VAL A 426 -30.39 -10.34 -7.62
CA VAL A 426 -31.84 -10.28 -7.77
C VAL A 426 -32.23 -9.14 -8.71
N THR A 427 -32.83 -9.47 -9.86
CA THR A 427 -33.18 -8.51 -10.91
C THR A 427 -34.69 -8.28 -11.05
N THR A 428 -35.48 -8.72 -10.05
CA THR A 428 -36.94 -8.60 -10.04
C THR A 428 -37.47 -8.38 -8.63
N VAL A 429 -38.52 -7.58 -8.49
CA VAL A 429 -39.23 -7.34 -7.23
C VAL A 429 -40.73 -7.16 -7.46
N VAL A 430 -41.56 -7.54 -6.49
CA VAL A 430 -42.98 -7.23 -6.50
C VAL A 430 -43.22 -6.01 -5.61
N LEU A 431 -43.78 -4.95 -6.18
CA LEU A 431 -44.20 -3.77 -5.43
C LEU A 431 -45.61 -4.03 -4.91
N GLU A 432 -45.78 -4.04 -3.59
CA GLU A 432 -47.04 -4.36 -2.92
C GLU A 432 -47.62 -3.16 -2.15
N ASN A 433 -48.87 -3.29 -1.70
CA ASN A 433 -49.58 -2.26 -0.94
C ASN A 433 -49.69 -0.93 -1.69
N LEU A 434 -50.02 -1.03 -2.98
CA LEU A 434 -50.26 0.10 -3.88
C LEU A 434 -51.75 0.47 -3.91
N ASN A 435 -52.03 1.72 -4.25
CA ASN A 435 -53.40 2.21 -4.44
C ASN A 435 -53.91 1.78 -5.81
N PRO A 436 -55.19 1.36 -5.94
CA PRO A 436 -55.82 1.09 -7.24
C PRO A 436 -55.87 2.33 -8.13
N LEU A 437 -55.92 2.12 -9.45
CA LEU A 437 -56.03 3.18 -10.47
C LEU A 437 -55.02 4.33 -10.28
N THR A 438 -53.82 4.01 -9.80
CA THR A 438 -52.79 5.00 -9.45
C THR A 438 -51.53 4.74 -10.26
N GLU A 439 -51.05 5.77 -10.94
CA GLU A 439 -49.77 5.72 -11.65
C GLU A 439 -48.61 5.89 -10.69
N TYR A 440 -47.62 5.00 -10.79
CA TYR A 440 -46.39 5.00 -10.02
C TYR A 440 -45.19 5.25 -10.92
N ILE A 441 -44.27 6.09 -10.46
CA ILE A 441 -42.93 6.26 -11.01
C ILE A 441 -42.02 5.29 -10.26
N ILE A 442 -41.25 4.47 -10.98
CA ILE A 442 -40.28 3.53 -10.44
C ILE A 442 -38.87 3.97 -10.87
N ASN A 443 -37.93 3.97 -9.94
CA ASN A 443 -36.51 4.12 -10.24
C ASN A 443 -35.72 2.95 -9.65
N VAL A 444 -34.86 2.34 -10.46
CA VAL A 444 -33.95 1.27 -10.04
C VAL A 444 -32.52 1.79 -10.16
N TYR A 445 -31.76 1.68 -9.07
CA TYR A 445 -30.36 2.08 -8.98
C TYR A 445 -29.49 0.84 -8.76
N ALA A 446 -28.39 0.70 -9.50
CA ALA A 446 -27.31 -0.19 -9.10
C ALA A 446 -26.49 0.47 -7.99
N VAL A 447 -26.16 -0.27 -6.95
CA VAL A 447 -25.41 0.23 -5.78
C VAL A 447 -24.17 -0.63 -5.59
N VAL A 448 -23.02 0.03 -5.44
CA VAL A 448 -21.71 -0.58 -5.17
C VAL A 448 -21.06 0.21 -4.04
N GLY A 449 -20.78 -0.44 -2.91
CA GLY A 449 -20.39 0.23 -1.67
C GLY A 449 -21.40 1.31 -1.25
N GLU A 450 -20.94 2.55 -1.14
CA GLU A 450 -21.77 3.72 -0.80
C GLU A 450 -22.28 4.50 -2.05
N ARG A 451 -21.90 4.07 -3.26
CA ARG A 451 -22.21 4.78 -4.52
C ARG A 451 -23.47 4.23 -5.18
N SER A 452 -24.12 5.04 -6.00
CA SER A 452 -25.31 4.63 -6.77
C SER A 452 -25.22 5.10 -8.22
N SER A 453 -25.66 4.26 -9.16
CA SER A 453 -25.75 4.61 -10.58
C SER A 453 -26.79 5.69 -10.83
N GLU A 454 -26.84 6.19 -12.06
CA GLU A 454 -28.04 6.87 -12.57
C GLU A 454 -29.26 5.92 -12.50
N PRO A 455 -30.48 6.45 -12.26
CA PRO A 455 -31.67 5.63 -12.16
C PRO A 455 -32.13 5.12 -13.52
N LEU A 456 -32.45 3.83 -13.58
CA LEU A 456 -33.36 3.30 -14.58
C LEU A 456 -34.79 3.66 -14.19
N ARG A 457 -35.40 4.58 -14.93
CA ARG A 457 -36.75 5.08 -14.66
C ARG A 457 -37.79 4.39 -15.54
N GLY A 458 -38.95 4.08 -14.96
CA GLY A 458 -40.16 3.71 -15.69
C GLY A 458 -41.43 4.06 -14.92
N THR A 459 -42.58 3.74 -15.50
CA THR A 459 -43.90 3.99 -14.89
C THR A 459 -44.82 2.80 -15.06
N GLU A 460 -45.79 2.66 -14.16
CA GLU A 460 -46.87 1.68 -14.28
C GLU A 460 -48.13 2.17 -13.56
N THR A 461 -49.30 1.80 -14.05
CA THR A 461 -50.60 2.10 -13.43
C THR A 461 -51.27 0.83 -12.92
N THR A 462 -51.64 0.82 -11.64
CA THR A 462 -52.40 -0.29 -11.05
C THR A 462 -53.79 -0.42 -11.70
N ARG A 463 -54.30 -1.66 -11.77
CA ARG A 463 -55.60 -1.93 -12.42
C ARG A 463 -56.79 -1.49 -11.58
N ASP A 464 -57.94 -1.38 -12.24
CA ASP A 464 -59.24 -1.41 -11.56
C ASP A 464 -59.50 -2.80 -10.97
N GLY A 465 -60.22 -2.86 -9.86
CA GLY A 465 -60.45 -4.06 -9.04
C GLY A 465 -61.24 -5.17 -9.70
#